data_AF-A0AAE5CLC5-F1
#
_entry.id   AF-A0AAE5CLC5-F1
#
_cell.length_a   1.000
_cell.length_b   1.000
_cell.length_c   1.000
_cell.angle_alpha   90.00
_cell.angle_beta   90.00
_cell.angle_gamma   90.00
#
_symmetry.space_group_name_H-M   'P 1'
#
loop_
_entity.id
_entity.type
_entity.pdbx_description
1 polymer ?
#
loop_
_entity_poly.entity_id
_entity_poly.type
_entity_poly.pdbx_seq_one_letter_code
_entity_poly.pdbx_strand_id
1 'polypeptide(L)' 'MNLSENAIQVLEKRYLKKDETGKPLESPREMFWRVAKNIALMDFVYYPEVYSGSPSRR' A
#
# COMPACT_ATOMS: atom_id res chain seq x y z
N MET A 1 -4.29 3.95 -14.07
CA MET A 1 -4.75 4.62 -12.83
C MET A 1 -4.85 6.10 -13.16
N ASN A 2 -6.04 6.70 -13.04
CA ASN A 2 -6.25 8.12 -13.33
C ASN A 2 -6.24 8.90 -12.02
N LEU A 3 -5.20 9.70 -11.82
CA LEU A 3 -5.12 10.69 -10.75
C LEU A 3 -5.13 12.08 -11.37
N SER A 4 -5.74 13.05 -10.69
CA SER A 4 -5.60 14.44 -11.06
C SER A 4 -4.16 14.92 -10.80
N GLU A 5 -3.72 15.96 -11.51
CA GLU A 5 -2.41 16.56 -11.29
C GLU A 5 -2.20 16.99 -9.84
N ASN A 6 -3.23 17.56 -9.21
CA ASN A 6 -3.19 17.95 -7.80
C ASN A 6 -2.98 16.73 -6.88
N ALA A 7 -3.64 15.60 -7.18
CA ALA A 7 -3.44 14.37 -6.41
C ALA A 7 -2.00 13.86 -6.54
N ILE A 8 -1.43 13.88 -7.76
CA ILE A 8 -0.04 13.50 -8.00
C ILE A 8 0.90 14.40 -7.19
N GLN A 9 0.72 15.72 -7.22
CA GLN A 9 1.54 16.65 -6.45
C GLN A 9 1.48 16.41 -4.94
N VAL A 10 0.30 16.11 -4.41
CA VAL A 10 0.14 15.80 -2.98
C VAL A 10 0.85 14.49 -2.62
N LEU A 11 0.74 13.46 -3.46
CA LEU A 11 1.43 12.18 -3.26
C LEU A 11 2.95 12.38 -3.24
N GLU A 12 3.51 13.06 -4.25
CA GLU A 12 4.95 13.35 -4.33
C GLU A 12 5.44 14.17 -3.13
N LYS A 13 4.65 15.13 -2.66
CA LYS A 13 5.05 15.98 -1.52
C LYS A 13 5.00 15.23 -0.20
N ARG A 14 4.00 14.38 0.05
CA ARG A 14 3.68 13.88 1.40
C ARG A 14 3.76 12.38 1.61
N TYR A 15 3.61 11.57 0.57
CA TYR A 15 3.29 10.13 0.74
C TYR A 15 4.25 9.17 0.04
N LEU A 16 4.79 9.56 -1.12
CA LEU A 16 5.80 8.73 -1.78
C LEU A 16 7.06 8.69 -0.91
N LYS A 17 7.59 7.49 -0.72
CA LYS A 17 8.89 7.27 -0.09
C LYS A 17 9.95 8.08 -0.81
N LYS A 18 10.84 8.71 -0.05
CA LYS A 18 11.91 9.55 -0.56
C LYS A 18 13.27 9.02 -0.13
N ASP A 19 14.29 9.37 -0.91
CA ASP A 19 15.67 9.26 -0.48
C ASP A 19 16.05 10.38 0.49
N GLU A 20 17.30 10.36 0.94
CA GLU A 20 17.86 11.35 1.86
C GLU A 20 17.90 12.78 1.28
N THR A 21 17.84 12.90 -0.06
CA THR A 21 17.81 14.18 -0.78
C THR A 21 16.40 14.70 -1.02
N GLY A 22 15.38 13.93 -0.63
CA GLY A 22 13.97 14.26 -0.82
C GLY A 22 13.41 13.88 -2.20
N LYS A 23 14.15 13.15 -3.04
CA LYS A 23 13.64 12.68 -4.33
C LYS A 23 12.74 11.46 -4.12
N PRO A 24 11.57 11.39 -4.80
CA PRO A 24 10.71 10.21 -4.76
C PRO A 24 11.44 8.95 -5.24
N LEU A 25 11.34 7.87 -4.46
CA LEU A 25 11.88 6.54 -4.75
C LEU A 25 10.81 5.56 -5.24
N GLU A 26 9.53 5.95 -5.20
CA GLU A 26 8.41 5.14 -5.65
C GLU A 26 7.41 6.03 -6.41
N SER A 27 6.68 5.42 -7.34
CA SER A 27 5.52 6.00 -8.03
C SER A 27 4.24 5.88 -7.18
N PRO A 28 3.17 6.63 -7.49
CA PRO A 28 1.85 6.45 -6.87
C PRO A 28 1.38 4.99 -6.87
N ARG A 29 1.54 4.29 -8.00
CA ARG A 29 1.13 2.89 -8.12
C ARG A 29 1.89 2.00 -7.15
N GLU A 30 3.20 2.17 -7.04
CA GLU A 30 4.04 1.38 -6.12
C GLU A 30 3.70 1.68 -4.66
N MET A 31 3.42 2.93 -4.33
CA MET A 31 2.95 3.35 -3.01
C MET A 31 1.65 2.62 -2.62
N PHE A 32 0.65 2.54 -3.52
CA PHE A 32 -0.58 1.79 -3.27
C PHE A 32 -0.32 0.30 -3.04
N TRP A 33 0.55 -0.32 -3.85
CA TRP A 33 0.92 -1.73 -3.67
C TRP A 33 1.61 -1.98 -2.34
N ARG A 34 2.52 -1.09 -1.91
CA ARG A 34 3.20 -1.19 -0.62
C ARG A 34 2.21 -1.15 0.54
N VAL A 35 1.25 -0.21 0.50
CA VAL A 35 0.21 -0.11 1.53
C VAL A 35 -0.67 -1.36 1.54
N ALA A 36 -1.18 -1.77 0.37
CA ALA A 36 -2.03 -2.95 0.25
C ALA A 36 -1.33 -4.22 0.78
N LYS A 37 -0.04 -4.41 0.44
CA LYS A 37 0.75 -5.53 0.92
C LYS A 37 0.92 -5.53 2.44
N ASN A 38 1.20 -4.38 3.05
CA ASN A 38 1.34 -4.28 4.50
C ASN A 38 0.02 -4.59 5.22
N ILE A 39 -1.11 -4.09 4.69
CA ILE A 39 -2.43 -4.40 5.24
C ILE A 39 -2.71 -5.90 5.13
N ALA A 40 -2.57 -6.48 3.94
CA ALA A 40 -2.81 -7.90 3.71
C ALA A 40 -1.93 -8.81 4.56
N LEU A 41 -0.66 -8.42 4.79
CA LEU A 41 0.24 -9.16 5.67
C LEU A 41 -0.25 -9.16 7.11
N MET A 42 -0.67 -8.01 7.64
CA MET A 42 -1.19 -7.93 9.01
C MET A 42 -2.53 -8.64 9.16
N ASP A 43 -3.41 -8.50 8.17
CA ASP A 43 -4.68 -9.22 8.13
C ASP A 43 -4.45 -10.74 8.15
N PHE A 44 -3.48 -11.25 7.40
CA PHE A 44 -3.10 -12.67 7.43
C PHE A 44 -2.59 -13.10 8.81
N VAL A 45 -1.79 -12.25 9.47
CA VAL A 45 -1.22 -12.56 10.80
C VAL A 45 -2.30 -12.61 11.88
N TYR A 46 -3.30 -11.72 11.83
CA TYR A 46 -4.37 -11.66 12.83
C TYR A 46 -5.55 -12.58 12.54
N TYR A 47 -5.84 -12.86 11.28
CA TYR A 47 -6.98 -13.67 10.84
C TYR A 47 -6.54 -14.80 9.90
N PRO A 48 -5.58 -15.66 10.29
CA PRO A 48 -5.05 -16.70 9.41
C PRO A 48 -6.14 -17.67 8.93
N GLU A 49 -7.22 -17.87 9.69
CA GLU A 49 -8.37 -18.69 9.33
C GLU A 49 -9.13 -18.17 8.09
N VAL A 50 -9.17 -16.85 7.88
CA VAL A 50 -9.84 -16.23 6.73
C VAL A 50 -9.02 -16.43 5.45
N TYR A 51 -7.69 -16.45 5.57
CA TYR A 51 -6.76 -16.43 4.43
C TYR A 51 -6.09 -17.78 4.13
N SER A 52 -6.07 -18.72 5.08
CA SER A 52 -5.47 -20.06 4.92
C SER A 52 -6.34 -21.06 4.15
N GLY A 53 -7.52 -20.65 3.66
CA GLY A 53 -8.43 -21.54 2.94
C GLY A 53 -9.04 -22.64 3.81
N SER A 54 -8.89 -22.55 5.13
CA SER A 54 -9.60 -23.43 6.06
C SER A 54 -11.09 -23.09 5.98
N PRO A 55 -11.98 -24.06 5.66
CA PRO A 55 -13.40 -23.75 5.53
C PRO A 55 -13.88 -23.23 6.87
N SER A 56 -14.40 -22.00 6.85
CA SER A 56 -15.01 -21.33 7.98
C SER A 56 -15.98 -22.31 8.65
N ARG A 57 -15.62 -22.78 9.84
CA ARG A 57 -16.51 -23.59 10.67
C ARG A 57 -17.70 -22.69 11.01
N ARG A 58 -18.85 -23.08 10.46
CA ARG A 58 -20.16 -22.53 10.83
C ARG A 58 -20.37 -22.60 12.33
#